data_AF-A0A969GSL1-F1
#
_entry.id   AF-A0A969GSL1-F1
#
_cell.length_a   1.000
_cell.length_b   1.000
_cell.length_c   1.000
_cell.angle_alpha   90.00
_cell.angle_beta   90.00
_cell.angle_gamma   90.00
#
_symmetry.space_group_name_H-M   'P 1'
#
loop_
_entity.id
_entity.type
_entity.pdbx_description
1 polymer ?
#
loop_
_entity_poly.entity_id
_entity_poly.type
_entity_poly.pdbx_seq_one_letter_code
_entity_poly.pdbx_strand_id
1 'polypeptide(L)'
;MQSLDPQWHSVPWDGLSALSAELSASGSLTPAIHVWQAELGAEIAQLELLSQWLSMDERDRADRFYFEHHRRRFIMARGILRSVLGGYLAHHPSQIRFCYSSRGKPSLAFADPEQRLYFNVSHSEDLSLYAIAGNPWVSM
;
A
#
# COMPACT_ATOMS: atom_id res chain seq x y z
N MET A 1 -16.00 13.77 -10.79
CA MET A 1 -15.70 12.85 -9.68
C MET A 1 -15.14 11.58 -10.31
N GLN A 2 -13.82 11.43 -10.33
CA GLN A 2 -13.17 10.29 -11.00
C GLN A 2 -13.45 9.03 -10.20
N SER A 3 -13.89 7.97 -10.88
CA SER A 3 -13.93 6.62 -10.34
C SER A 3 -12.53 6.28 -9.81
N LEU A 4 -12.41 5.88 -8.54
CA LEU A 4 -11.21 5.26 -8.00
C LEU A 4 -11.13 3.84 -8.55
N ASP A 5 -10.98 3.72 -9.87
CA ASP A 5 -10.71 2.47 -10.57
C ASP A 5 -9.24 2.52 -10.99
N PRO A 6 -8.32 2.01 -10.16
CA PRO A 6 -6.90 2.13 -10.46
C PRO A 6 -6.51 1.49 -11.79
N GLN A 7 -5.50 2.07 -12.44
CA GLN A 7 -4.96 1.55 -13.68
C GLN A 7 -4.03 0.35 -13.37
N TRP A 8 -4.63 -0.83 -13.24
CA TRP A 8 -3.99 -2.07 -12.74
C TRP A 8 -2.85 -2.64 -13.58
N HIS A 9 -2.72 -2.22 -14.84
CA HIS A 9 -1.85 -2.86 -15.83
C HIS A 9 -0.34 -2.66 -15.62
N SER A 10 0.09 -2.05 -14.50
CA SER A 10 1.49 -1.65 -14.29
C SER A 10 2.11 -2.11 -12.97
N VAL A 11 1.40 -2.89 -12.16
CA VAL A 11 1.98 -3.44 -10.92
C VAL A 11 2.86 -4.65 -11.29
N PRO A 12 4.18 -4.59 -11.12
CA PRO A 12 5.12 -5.59 -11.63
C PRO A 12 5.21 -6.85 -10.75
N TRP A 13 4.15 -7.16 -10.00
CA TRP A 13 4.12 -8.24 -9.02
C TRP A 13 2.88 -9.12 -9.22
N ASP A 14 3.10 -10.36 -9.65
CA ASP A 14 2.04 -11.33 -9.98
C ASP A 14 1.32 -11.92 -8.76
N GLY A 15 1.83 -11.69 -7.54
CA GLY A 15 1.30 -12.28 -6.30
C GLY A 15 0.37 -11.37 -5.50
N LEU A 16 -0.23 -10.34 -6.12
CA LEU A 16 -1.25 -9.50 -5.48
C LEU A 16 -2.63 -10.01 -5.88
N SER A 17 -3.36 -10.58 -4.94
CA SER A 17 -4.79 -10.84 -5.11
C SER A 17 -5.58 -9.71 -4.44
N ALA A 18 -6.45 -9.07 -5.23
CA ALA A 18 -7.47 -8.20 -4.67
C ALA A 18 -8.55 -9.08 -4.03
N LEU A 19 -8.71 -9.00 -2.70
CA LEU A 19 -9.90 -9.49 -2.03
C LEU A 19 -10.94 -8.37 -2.13
N SER A 20 -11.64 -8.32 -3.25
CA SER A 20 -12.79 -7.44 -3.42
C SER A 20 -13.87 -7.88 -2.44
N ALA A 21 -14.12 -7.08 -1.41
CA ALA A 21 -15.36 -7.17 -0.66
C ALA A 21 -16.48 -6.64 -1.57
N GLU A 22 -17.11 -7.53 -2.35
CA GLU A 22 -18.38 -7.24 -2.99
C GLU A 22 -19.44 -6.99 -1.91
N LEU A 23 -19.68 -5.71 -1.62
CA LEU A 23 -20.94 -5.27 -1.01
C LEU A 23 -21.57 -4.24 -1.94
N SER A 24 -22.25 -4.75 -2.96
CA SER A 24 -23.20 -3.99 -3.75
C SER A 24 -24.40 -3.61 -2.89
N ALA A 25 -24.59 -2.31 -2.66
CA ALA A 25 -25.90 -1.77 -2.35
C ALA A 25 -26.32 -0.89 -3.53
N SER A 26 -27.47 -1.23 -4.12
CA SER A 26 -28.11 -0.51 -5.21
C SER A 26 -28.31 0.96 -4.86
N GLY A 27 -27.72 1.86 -5.67
CA GLY A 27 -27.99 3.30 -5.65
C GLY A 27 -27.27 4.08 -4.55
N SER A 28 -26.27 4.88 -4.97
CA SER A 28 -25.51 5.88 -4.20
C SER A 28 -24.27 5.40 -3.43
N LEU A 29 -23.11 5.79 -3.99
CA LEU A 29 -21.74 5.95 -3.48
C LEU A 29 -21.45 5.39 -2.06
N THR A 30 -21.09 4.12 -1.96
CA THR A 30 -20.49 3.56 -0.75
C THR A 30 -18.99 3.91 -0.70
N PRO A 31 -18.41 4.22 0.49
CA PRO A 31 -16.96 4.27 0.63
C PRO A 31 -16.43 2.84 0.49
N ALA A 32 -16.01 2.47 -0.72
CA ALA A 32 -15.47 1.16 -1.00
C ALA A 32 -14.16 0.98 -0.23
N ILE A 33 -14.11 -0.07 0.61
CA ILE A 33 -12.87 -0.54 1.24
C ILE A 33 -12.33 -1.65 0.37
N HIS A 34 -11.11 -1.48 -0.13
CA HIS A 34 -10.43 -2.50 -0.92
C HIS A 34 -9.42 -3.19 0.00
N VAL A 35 -9.45 -4.53 0.03
CA VAL A 35 -8.50 -5.32 0.80
C VAL A 35 -7.60 -6.08 -0.17
N TRP A 36 -6.30 -5.90 0.00
CA TRP A 36 -5.27 -6.57 -0.79
C TRP A 36 -4.59 -7.61 0.06
N GLN A 37 -4.29 -8.76 -0.54
CA GLN A 37 -3.48 -9.79 0.06
C GLN A 37 -2.20 -9.98 -0.76
N ALA A 38 -1.07 -10.14 -0.06
CA ALA A 38 0.18 -10.48 -0.69
C ALA A 38 0.98 -11.50 0.14
N GLU A 39 1.59 -12.44 -0.57
CA GLU A 39 2.61 -13.31 -0.03
C GLU A 39 3.98 -12.61 -0.06
N LEU A 40 4.75 -12.73 1.01
CA LEU A 40 6.06 -12.10 1.19
C LEU A 40 7.23 -13.05 0.85
N GLY A 41 6.94 -14.19 0.20
CA GLY A 41 7.89 -15.24 -0.17
C GLY A 41 8.55 -15.07 -1.55
N ALA A 42 8.97 -13.85 -1.89
CA ALA A 42 9.41 -13.47 -3.23
C ALA A 42 10.76 -13.99 -3.71
N GLU A 43 10.91 -14.04 -5.03
CA GLU A 43 12.19 -14.15 -5.71
C GLU A 43 13.07 -12.89 -5.48
N ILE A 44 14.39 -13.05 -5.61
CA ILE A 44 15.37 -12.00 -5.34
C ILE A 44 15.17 -10.78 -6.24
N ALA A 45 14.87 -10.98 -7.53
CA ALA A 45 14.69 -9.88 -8.49
C ALA A 45 13.54 -8.94 -8.10
N GLN A 46 12.46 -9.49 -7.57
CA GLN A 46 11.31 -8.71 -7.12
C GLN A 46 11.65 -7.93 -5.84
N LEU A 47 12.39 -8.54 -4.91
CA LEU A 47 12.88 -7.87 -3.71
C LEU A 47 13.75 -6.66 -4.05
N GLU A 48 14.65 -6.80 -5.02
CA GLU A 48 15.52 -5.71 -5.48
C GLU A 48 14.71 -4.55 -6.07
N LEU A 49 13.73 -4.85 -6.94
CA LEU A 49 12.83 -3.85 -7.51
C LEU A 49 12.07 -3.09 -6.41
N LEU A 50 11.47 -3.82 -5.47
CA LEU A 50 10.71 -3.23 -4.37
C LEU A 50 11.60 -2.37 -3.47
N SER A 51 12.83 -2.82 -3.20
CA SER A 51 13.83 -2.07 -2.43
C SER A 51 14.17 -0.71 -3.06
N GLN A 52 14.21 -0.62 -4.40
CA GLN A 52 14.47 0.63 -5.11
C GLN A 52 13.38 1.69 -4.88
N TRP A 53 12.16 1.26 -4.57
CA TRP A 53 11.04 2.17 -4.29
C TRP A 53 11.01 2.67 -2.84
N LEU A 54 11.74 2.05 -1.93
CA LEU A 54 11.78 2.50 -0.53
C LEU A 54 12.47 3.87 -0.42
N SER A 55 11.96 4.70 0.49
CA SER A 55 12.65 5.92 0.89
C SER A 55 13.88 5.59 1.76
N MET A 56 14.74 6.59 1.99
CA MET A 56 15.97 6.37 2.76
C MET A 56 15.67 5.87 4.18
N ASP A 57 14.71 6.49 4.87
CA ASP A 57 14.34 6.12 6.25
C ASP A 57 13.79 4.70 6.38
N GLU A 58 13.19 4.16 5.32
CA GLU A 58 12.73 2.77 5.32
C GLU A 58 13.84 1.80 4.94
N ARG A 59 14.78 2.17 4.07
CA ARG A 59 15.99 1.36 3.84
C ARG A 59 16.78 1.25 5.14
N ASP A 60 16.99 2.38 5.82
CA ASP A 60 17.62 2.41 7.15
C ASP A 60 16.86 1.56 8.16
N ARG A 61 15.52 1.53 8.09
CA ARG A 61 14.70 0.67 8.94
C ARG A 61 14.82 -0.81 8.58
N ALA A 62 14.91 -1.15 7.30
CA ALA A 62 15.13 -2.50 6.83
C ALA A 62 16.49 -3.03 7.34
N ASP A 63 17.52 -2.20 7.29
CA ASP A 63 18.88 -2.55 7.70
C ASP A 63 19.05 -2.72 9.22
N ARG A 64 18.09 -2.23 10.02
CA ARG A 64 18.06 -2.48 11.48
C ARG A 64 17.55 -3.87 11.86
N PHE A 65 16.98 -4.63 10.94
CA PHE A 65 16.56 -6.01 11.25
C PHE A 65 17.78 -6.93 11.35
N TYR A 66 17.89 -7.63 12.47
CA TYR A 66 18.99 -8.58 12.71
C TYR A 66 18.94 -9.81 11.79
N PHE A 67 17.73 -10.32 11.53
CA PHE A 67 17.55 -11.50 10.70
C PHE A 67 17.14 -11.12 9.27
N GLU A 68 17.85 -11.69 8.29
CA GLU A 68 17.63 -11.39 6.87
C GLU A 68 16.19 -11.65 6.42
N HIS A 69 15.54 -12.70 6.92
CA HIS A 69 14.14 -12.98 6.56
C HIS A 69 13.17 -11.87 7.02
N HIS A 70 13.40 -11.26 8.20
CA HIS A 70 12.60 -10.11 8.62
C HIS A 70 12.88 -8.87 7.79
N ARG A 71 14.15 -8.64 7.42
CA ARG A 71 14.54 -7.56 6.52
C ARG A 71 13.85 -7.69 5.16
N ARG A 72 13.90 -8.87 4.55
CA ARG A 72 13.22 -9.18 3.29
C ARG A 72 11.72 -8.96 3.38
N ARG A 73 11.06 -9.53 4.39
CA ARG A 73 9.61 -9.35 4.62
C ARG A 73 9.23 -7.88 4.78
N PHE A 74 10.04 -7.10 5.50
CA PHE A 74 9.79 -5.66 5.65
C PHE A 74 9.89 -4.92 4.31
N ILE A 75 10.95 -5.17 3.52
CA ILE A 75 11.14 -4.56 2.19
C ILE A 75 9.96 -4.92 1.28
N MET A 76 9.61 -6.20 1.23
CA MET A 76 8.47 -6.71 0.46
C MET A 76 7.18 -5.99 0.83
N ALA A 77 6.81 -6.04 2.12
CA ALA A 77 5.56 -5.46 2.58
C ALA A 77 5.50 -3.95 2.33
N ARG A 78 6.63 -3.24 2.49
CA ARG A 78 6.68 -1.80 2.28
C ARG A 78 6.64 -1.42 0.79
N GLY A 79 7.37 -2.14 -0.05
CA GLY A 79 7.36 -1.91 -1.50
C GLY A 79 5.99 -2.20 -2.10
N ILE A 80 5.35 -3.29 -1.68
CA ILE A 80 3.98 -3.64 -2.11
C ILE A 80 2.99 -2.56 -1.68
N LEU A 81 3.02 -2.11 -0.42
CA LEU A 81 2.16 -1.01 0.03
C LEU A 81 2.33 0.23 -0.86
N ARG A 82 3.57 0.61 -1.18
CA ARG A 82 3.81 1.75 -2.08
C ARG A 82 3.22 1.54 -3.46
N SER A 83 3.35 0.33 -3.99
CA SER A 83 2.79 -0.02 -5.30
C SER A 83 1.27 0.09 -5.31
N VAL A 84 0.62 -0.49 -4.29
CA VAL A 84 -0.83 -0.42 -4.11
C VAL A 84 -1.26 1.05 -4.03
N LEU A 85 -0.66 1.84 -3.14
CA LEU A 85 -0.99 3.26 -2.99
C LEU A 85 -0.69 4.09 -4.25
N GLY A 86 0.39 3.78 -4.97
CA GLY A 86 0.72 4.40 -6.25
C GLY A 86 -0.37 4.22 -7.30
N GLY A 87 -1.01 3.03 -7.33
CA GLY A 87 -2.17 2.77 -8.17
C GLY A 87 -3.37 3.65 -7.86
N TYR A 88 -3.72 3.83 -6.58
CA TYR A 88 -4.84 4.70 -6.17
C TYR A 88 -4.55 6.19 -6.37
N LEU A 89 -3.29 6.60 -6.22
CA LEU A 89 -2.87 8.00 -6.28
C LEU A 89 -2.35 8.43 -7.65
N ALA A 90 -2.30 7.51 -8.62
CA ALA A 90 -1.68 7.71 -9.93
C ALA A 90 -0.25 8.29 -9.84
N HIS A 91 0.53 7.80 -8.88
CA HIS A 91 1.91 8.22 -8.62
C HIS A 91 2.85 7.03 -8.68
N HIS A 92 4.10 7.27 -9.08
CA HIS A 92 5.11 6.22 -9.04
C HIS A 92 5.35 5.79 -7.57
N PRO A 93 5.55 4.49 -7.27
CA PRO A 93 5.67 4.00 -5.88
C PRO A 93 6.72 4.75 -5.05
N SER A 94 7.87 5.08 -5.65
CA SER A 94 8.94 5.85 -4.97
C SER A 94 8.59 7.31 -4.65
N GLN A 95 7.53 7.86 -5.26
CA GLN A 95 7.07 9.22 -5.01
C GLN A 95 6.07 9.30 -3.83
N ILE A 96 5.58 8.15 -3.36
CA ILE A 96 4.67 8.08 -2.21
C ILE A 96 5.41 8.51 -0.94
N ARG A 97 4.92 9.59 -0.33
CA ARG A 97 5.47 10.15 0.90
C ARG A 97 4.64 9.72 2.11
N PHE A 98 5.30 9.09 3.07
CA PHE A 98 4.70 8.77 4.35
C PHE A 98 5.09 9.82 5.39
N CYS A 99 4.17 10.09 6.32
CA CYS A 99 4.47 10.71 7.60
C CYS A 99 4.25 9.69 8.71
N TYR A 100 5.00 9.82 9.80
CA TYR A 100 4.95 8.87 10.91
C TYR A 100 4.47 9.57 12.17
N SER A 101 3.48 8.96 12.83
CA SER A 101 3.08 9.39 14.17
C SER A 101 4.17 9.09 15.21
N SER A 102 4.06 9.66 16.40
CA SER A 102 4.94 9.35 17.55
C SER A 102 4.99 7.86 17.92
N ARG A 103 3.97 7.08 17.52
CA ARG A 103 3.89 5.62 17.70
C ARG A 103 4.41 4.82 16.49
N GLY A 104 5.02 5.49 15.52
CA GLY A 104 5.58 4.86 14.32
C GLY A 104 4.56 4.35 13.31
N LYS A 105 3.26 4.65 13.49
CA LYS A 105 2.22 4.31 12.51
C LYS A 105 2.35 5.26 11.30
N PRO A 106 2.51 4.72 10.08
CA PRO A 106 2.58 5.54 8.87
C PRO A 106 1.19 6.02 8.43
N SER A 107 1.15 7.21 7.84
CA SER A 107 0.04 7.78 7.10
C SER A 107 0.56 8.46 5.84
N LEU A 108 -0.29 8.70 4.85
CA LEU A 108 0.09 9.46 3.67
C LEU A 108 0.26 10.95 4.02
N ALA A 109 1.34 11.54 3.51
CA ALA A 109 1.53 12.99 3.57
C ALA A 109 0.76 13.61 2.40
N PHE A 110 -0.44 14.15 2.66
CA PHE A 110 -1.27 14.79 1.64
C PHE A 110 -0.89 16.25 1.43
N ALA A 111 -0.83 16.67 0.17
CA ALA A 111 -0.88 18.09 -0.21
C ALA A 111 -2.32 18.58 -0.40
N ASP A 112 -3.23 17.69 -0.80
CA ASP A 112 -4.63 18.00 -1.13
C ASP A 112 -5.61 17.30 -0.16
N PRO A 113 -6.45 18.05 0.58
CA PRO A 113 -7.48 17.50 1.44
C PRO A 113 -8.57 16.67 0.73
N GLU A 114 -8.82 16.88 -0.55
CA GLU A 114 -9.87 16.18 -1.31
C GLU A 114 -9.44 14.79 -1.78
N GLN A 115 -8.13 14.51 -1.84
CA GLN A 115 -7.57 13.22 -2.25
C GLN A 115 -7.19 12.31 -1.06
N ARG A 116 -7.89 12.46 0.07
CA ARG A 116 -7.59 11.68 1.29
C ARG A 116 -7.84 10.19 1.08
N LEU A 117 -6.75 9.43 1.07
CA LEU A 117 -6.73 7.98 1.02
C LEU A 117 -6.24 7.42 2.37
N TYR A 118 -7.03 6.57 3.00
CA TYR A 118 -6.66 5.93 4.24
C TYR A 118 -6.16 4.52 3.97
N PHE A 119 -5.17 4.09 4.75
CA PHE A 119 -4.71 2.71 4.67
C PHE A 119 -4.40 2.11 6.04
N ASN A 120 -4.51 0.79 6.11
CA ASN A 120 -4.00 -0.01 7.19
C ASN A 120 -3.23 -1.21 6.65
N VAL A 121 -2.19 -1.63 7.36
CA VAL A 121 -1.40 -2.80 7.02
C VAL A 121 -1.35 -3.71 8.23
N SER A 122 -1.61 -5.00 7.98
CA SER A 122 -1.38 -6.08 8.92
C SER A 122 -0.51 -7.12 8.25
N HIS A 123 0.35 -7.79 9.02
CA HIS A 123 1.17 -8.88 8.51
C HIS A 123 1.31 -9.99 9.54
N SER A 124 1.38 -11.23 9.06
CA SER A 124 1.67 -12.42 9.85
C SER A 124 2.57 -13.31 9.01
N GLU A 125 3.77 -13.59 9.52
CA GLU A 125 4.78 -14.39 8.82
C GLU A 125 5.00 -13.96 7.36
N ASP A 126 4.66 -14.82 6.39
CA ASP A 126 4.79 -14.57 4.96
C ASP A 126 3.54 -13.97 4.32
N LEU A 127 2.58 -13.47 5.11
CA LEU A 127 1.37 -12.86 4.60
C LEU A 127 1.24 -11.40 5.04
N SER A 128 0.85 -10.54 4.10
CA SER A 128 0.43 -9.15 4.39
C SER A 128 -0.95 -8.86 3.81
N LEU A 129 -1.72 -8.10 4.59
CA LEU A 129 -3.00 -7.52 4.20
C LEU A 129 -2.91 -6.00 4.19
N TYR A 130 -3.48 -5.39 3.15
CA TYR A 130 -3.55 -3.94 3.00
C TYR A 130 -5.00 -3.53 2.81
N ALA A 131 -5.57 -2.79 3.76
CA ALA A 131 -6.89 -2.21 3.62
C ALA A 131 -6.73 -0.77 3.15
N ILE A 132 -7.38 -0.41 2.04
CA ILE A 132 -7.39 0.93 1.44
C ILE A 132 -8.82 1.46 1.42
N ALA A 133 -9.02 2.71 1.84
CA ALA A 133 -10.32 3.36 1.85
C ALA A 133 -10.20 4.81 1.36
N GLY A 134 -11.14 5.25 0.53
CA GLY A 134 -11.27 6.67 0.17
C GLY A 134 -11.77 7.53 1.34
N ASN A 135 -11.82 8.85 1.12
CA ASN A 135 -12.40 9.77 2.10
C ASN A 135 -13.89 9.44 2.31
N PRO A 136 -14.33 9.08 3.54
CA PRO A 136 -15.73 8.80 3.80
C PRO A 136 -16.61 10.07 3.85
N TRP A 137 -15.99 11.26 3.86
CA TRP A 137 -16.70 12.54 3.94
C TRP A 137 -16.73 13.21 2.58
N VAL A 138 -17.81 12.96 1.83
CA VAL A 138 -18.22 13.84 0.73
C VAL A 138 -18.88 15.05 1.39
N SER A 139 -18.22 16.21 1.40
CA SER A 139 -18.91 17.47 1.67
C SER A 139 -19.89 17.72 0.51
N MET A 140 -21.19 17.73 0.84
CA MET A 140 -22.25 18.26 -0.03
C MET A 140 -22.11 19.76 -0.21
#